data_AF-A0A1Z4GE15-F1
#
_entry.id   AF-A0A1Z4GE15-F1
#
_cell.length_a   1.000
_cell.length_b   1.000
_cell.length_c   1.000
_cell.angle_alpha   90.00
_cell.angle_beta   90.00
_cell.angle_gamma   90.00
#
_symmetry.space_group_name_H-M   'P 1'
#
loop_
_entity.id
_entity.type
_entity.pdbx_description
1 polymer ?
#
loop_
_entity_poly.entity_id
_entity_poly.type
_entity_poly.pdbx_seq_one_letter_code
_entity_poly.pdbx_strand_id
1 'polypeptide(L)'
;MKSILQSYLEQEIWLLIRDKWYFATIINVCDDLLCFKHRTHNKDTEEDTLWEMVVKTSEVVAIDKVISVISRKPDVFISRLLETNRPTDNQQQEYEN
;
A
#
# COMPACT_ATOMS: atom_id res chain seq x y z
N MET A 1 -14.39 19.06 4.25
CA MET A 1 -14.34 17.71 3.61
C MET A 1 -12.96 17.15 3.92
N LYS A 2 -12.83 15.97 4.56
CA LYS A 2 -11.50 15.42 4.90
C LYS A 2 -10.81 14.95 3.62
N SER A 3 -9.53 15.30 3.44
CA SER A 3 -8.75 14.88 2.28
C SER A 3 -8.60 13.36 2.27
N ILE A 4 -8.71 12.71 1.11
CA ILE A 4 -8.53 11.25 0.99
C ILE A 4 -7.14 10.82 1.48
N LEU A 5 -6.13 11.69 1.35
CA LEU A 5 -4.78 11.45 1.86
C LEU A 5 -4.74 11.32 3.39
N GLN A 6 -5.61 12.04 4.11
CA GLN A 6 -5.71 11.92 5.56
C GLN A 6 -6.19 10.53 5.99
N SER A 7 -6.92 9.81 5.13
CA SER A 7 -7.36 8.43 5.42
C SER A 7 -6.22 7.41 5.38
N TYR A 8 -5.05 7.81 4.86
CA TYR A 8 -3.85 6.98 4.72
C TYR A 8 -2.72 7.37 5.69
N LEU A 9 -3.00 8.23 6.68
CA LEU A 9 -2.01 8.54 7.73
C LEU A 9 -1.50 7.26 8.39
N GLU A 10 -0.18 7.21 8.58
CA GLU A 10 0.58 6.10 9.18
C GLU A 10 0.49 4.76 8.43
N GLN A 11 -0.11 4.73 7.23
CA GLN A 11 -0.16 3.54 6.38
C GLN A 11 0.97 3.54 5.37
N GLU A 12 1.49 2.34 5.06
CA GLU A 12 2.40 2.12 3.94
C GLU A 12 1.60 1.99 2.63
N ILE A 13 1.89 2.87 1.68
CA ILE A 13 1.21 2.96 0.39
C ILE A 13 2.21 3.28 -0.71
N TRP A 14 1.80 3.01 -1.96
CA TRP A 14 2.51 3.52 -3.13
C TRP A 14 1.95 4.90 -3.50
N LEU A 15 2.85 5.87 -3.61
CA LEU A 15 2.56 7.23 -4.06
C LEU A 15 3.21 7.48 -5.43
N LEU A 16 2.42 7.87 -6.42
CA LEU A 16 2.94 8.43 -7.66
C LEU A 16 3.02 9.94 -7.52
N ILE A 17 4.23 10.47 -7.44
CA ILE A 17 4.49 11.91 -7.35
C ILE A 17 5.16 12.33 -8.65
N ARG A 18 4.48 13.21 -9.40
CA ARG A 18 4.84 13.56 -10.78
C ARG A 18 4.96 12.30 -11.66
N ASP A 19 6.17 11.84 -11.93
CA ASP A 19 6.51 10.71 -12.79
C ASP A 19 7.19 9.55 -12.05
N LYS A 20 7.28 9.61 -10.71
CA LYS A 20 8.02 8.64 -9.89
C LYS A 20 7.17 8.01 -8.79
N TRP A 21 7.33 6.70 -8.64
CA TRP A 21 6.69 5.91 -7.58
C TRP A 21 7.55 5.85 -6.32
N TYR A 22 6.91 6.07 -5.18
CA TYR A 22 7.51 6.00 -3.86
C TYR A 22 6.71 5.02 -3.01
N PHE A 23 7.39 4.03 -2.43
CA PHE A 23 6.81 3.23 -1.35
C PHE A 23 7.02 3.97 -0.05
N ALA A 24 5.95 4.49 0.52
CA ALA A 24 6.02 5.53 1.53
C ALA A 24 5.00 5.35 2.65
N THR A 25 5.35 5.89 3.82
CA THR A 25 4.45 6.06 4.95
C THR A 25 4.05 7.54 5.04
N ILE A 26 2.76 7.85 4.97
CA ILE A 26 2.29 9.23 5.18
C ILE A 26 2.38 9.57 6.67
N ILE A 27 3.04 10.68 7.00
CA ILE A 27 3.25 11.12 8.39
C ILE A 27 2.31 12.27 8.73
N ASN A 28 2.08 13.18 7.78
CA ASN A 28 1.22 14.32 7.98
C ASN A 28 0.61 14.79 6.66
N VAL A 29 -0.59 15.36 6.74
CA VAL A 29 -1.28 16.03 5.64
C VAL A 29 -1.84 17.33 6.17
N CYS A 30 -1.28 18.45 5.74
CA CYS A 30 -1.66 19.79 6.20
C CYS A 30 -1.95 20.68 5.00
N ASP A 31 -3.17 21.20 4.91
CA ASP A 31 -3.66 22.00 3.78
C ASP A 31 -3.31 21.34 2.42
N ASP A 32 -2.38 21.94 1.68
CA ASP A 32 -1.91 21.49 0.36
C ASP A 32 -0.56 20.77 0.40
N LEU A 33 -0.08 20.38 1.59
CA LEU A 33 1.20 19.71 1.80
C LEU A 33 1.01 18.27 2.27
N LEU A 34 1.78 17.37 1.65
CA LEU A 34 1.90 15.97 2.02
C LEU A 34 3.31 15.71 2.55
N CYS A 35 3.41 15.27 3.81
CA CYS A 35 4.66 14.82 4.41
C CYS A 35 4.68 13.30 4.47
N PHE A 36 5.73 12.69 3.93
CA PHE A 36 5.87 11.23 3.92
C PHE A 36 7.31 10.79 4.13
N LYS A 37 7.45 9.57 4.62
CA LYS A 37 8.74 8.86 4.75
C LYS A 37 8.84 7.81 3.67
N HIS A 38 10.00 7.66 3.04
CA HIS A 38 10.27 6.53 2.15
C HIS A 38 11.68 5.99 2.39
N ARG A 39 11.88 4.71 2.08
CA ARG A 39 13.20 4.07 2.21
C ARG A 39 13.83 3.87 0.84
N THR A 40 15.14 4.02 0.77
CA THR A 40 15.94 3.61 -0.38
C THR A 40 17.02 2.66 0.11
N HIS A 41 17.10 1.49 -0.53
CA HIS A 41 18.12 0.49 -0.24
C HIS A 41 19.34 0.72 -1.14
N ASN A 42 20.52 0.95 -0.56
CA ASN A 42 21.76 1.01 -1.31
C ASN A 42 22.32 -0.41 -1.48
N LYS A 43 22.39 -0.88 -2.74
CA LYS A 43 22.89 -2.23 -3.04
C LYS A 43 24.40 -2.38 -2.82
N ASP A 44 25.15 -1.28 -2.86
CA ASP A 44 26.61 -1.32 -2.76
C ASP A 44 27.08 -1.36 -1.30
N THR A 45 26.32 -0.73 -0.39
CA THR A 45 26.64 -0.68 1.05
C THR A 45 25.72 -1.54 1.92
N GLU A 46 24.67 -2.14 1.35
CA GLU A 46 23.58 -2.84 2.06
C GLU A 46 22.85 -2.00 3.11
N GLU A 47 23.00 -0.67 3.06
CA GLU A 47 22.39 0.24 4.02
C GLU A 47 21.03 0.75 3.53
N ASP A 48 20.07 0.82 4.44
CA ASP A 48 18.77 1.46 4.22
C ASP A 48 18.84 2.92 4.66
N THR A 49 18.58 3.84 3.73
CA THR A 49 18.41 5.26 4.04
C THR A 49 16.94 5.61 4.14
N LEU A 50 16.52 6.21 5.26
CA LEU A 50 15.18 6.74 5.46
C LEU A 50 15.15 8.22 5.09
N TRP A 51 14.27 8.57 4.16
CA TRP A 51 14.05 9.93 3.71
C TRP A 51 12.74 10.46 4.24
N GLU A 52 12.71 11.74 4.59
CA GLU A 52 11.49 12.48 4.90
C GLU A 52 11.31 13.58 3.85
N MET A 53 10.18 13.56 3.16
CA MET A 53 9.88 14.47 2.05
C MET A 53 8.59 15.22 2.31
N VAL A 54 8.56 16.47 1.83
CA VAL A 54 7.37 17.34 1.83
C VAL A 54 7.11 17.75 0.39
N VAL A 55 5.92 17.45 -0.12
CA VAL A 55 5.49 17.77 -1.49
C VAL A 55 4.12 18.44 -1.48
N LYS A 56 3.75 19.11 -2.57
CA LYS A 56 2.38 19.60 -2.71
C LYS A 56 1.45 18.44 -3.04
N THR A 57 0.26 18.44 -2.46
CA THR A 57 -0.78 17.42 -2.75
C THR A 57 -1.17 17.42 -4.23
N SER A 58 -1.08 18.56 -4.91
CA SER A 58 -1.30 18.68 -6.36
C SER A 58 -0.26 17.97 -7.23
N GLU A 59 0.87 17.56 -6.66
CA GLU A 59 1.90 16.77 -7.37
C GLU A 59 1.65 15.26 -7.26
N VAL A 60 0.74 14.84 -6.38
CA VAL A 60 0.34 13.44 -6.23
C VAL A 60 -0.65 13.11 -7.33
N VAL A 61 -0.25 12.20 -8.22
CA VAL A 61 -1.04 11.81 -9.39
C VAL A 61 -1.88 10.58 -9.10
N ALA A 62 -1.36 9.62 -8.33
CA ALA A 62 -2.05 8.39 -7.99
C ALA A 62 -1.60 7.83 -6.64
N ILE A 63 -2.48 7.02 -6.06
CA ILE A 63 -2.22 6.27 -4.82
C ILE A 63 -2.62 4.83 -5.10
N ASP A 64 -1.75 3.89 -4.76
CA ASP A 64 -2.06 2.46 -4.77
C ASP A 64 -1.91 1.89 -3.35
N LYS A 65 -2.99 1.27 -2.86
CA LYS A 65 -3.05 0.75 -1.49
C LYS A 65 -2.44 -0.65 -1.49
N VAL A 66 -1.41 -0.86 -0.67
CA VAL A 66 -0.84 -2.20 -0.50
C VAL A 66 -1.83 -3.08 0.27
N ILE A 67 -2.53 -3.95 -0.47
CA ILE A 67 -3.31 -5.05 0.10
C ILE A 67 -2.42 -6.29 0.01
N SER A 68 -1.72 -6.60 1.10
CA SER A 68 -0.92 -7.82 1.31
C SER A 68 0.45 -7.89 0.62
N VAL A 69 1.49 -8.06 1.44
CA VAL A 69 2.86 -8.40 1.03
C VAL A 69 2.85 -9.86 0.58
N ILE A 70 2.82 -10.12 -0.73
CA ILE A 70 3.11 -11.45 -1.27
C ILE A 70 4.61 -11.69 -1.06
N SER A 71 4.94 -12.44 -0.02
CA SER A 71 6.29 -12.94 0.22
C SER A 71 6.76 -13.70 -1.04
N ARG A 72 7.91 -13.31 -1.60
CA ARG A 72 8.55 -13.97 -2.75
C ARG A 72 9.13 -15.36 -2.42
N LYS A 73 8.65 -16.03 -1.37
CA LYS A 73 8.85 -17.48 -1.23
C LYS A 73 7.74 -18.17 -2.03
N PRO A 74 8.02 -18.66 -3.25
CA PRO A 74 7.00 -19.32 -4.08
C PRO A 74 6.29 -20.47 -3.35
N ASP A 75 6.98 -21.14 -2.43
CA ASP A 75 6.49 -22.33 -1.74
C ASP A 75 5.30 -22.08 -0.80
N VAL A 76 5.23 -20.90 -0.17
CA VAL A 76 4.13 -20.56 0.74
C VAL A 76 2.87 -20.16 -0.05
N PHE A 77 3.05 -19.63 -1.26
CA PHE A 77 1.96 -19.14 -2.11
C PHE A 77 1.11 -20.30 -2.65
N ILE A 78 1.73 -21.36 -3.14
CA ILE A 78 1.01 -22.55 -3.65
C ILE A 78 0.19 -23.23 -2.55
N SER A 79 0.75 -23.28 -1.33
CA SER A 79 0.09 -23.93 -0.19
C SER A 79 -1.23 -23.24 0.20
N ARG A 80 -1.27 -21.91 0.22
CA ARG A 80 -2.49 -21.15 0.53
C ARG A 80 -3.47 -21.03 -0.64
N LEU A 81 -2.97 -21.01 -1.88
CA LEU A 81 -3.83 -21.03 -3.07
C LEU A 81 -4.61 -22.36 -3.19
N LEU A 82 -3.99 -23.48 -2.77
CA LEU A 82 -4.64 -24.79 -2.71
C LEU A 82 -5.69 -24.87 -1.59
N GLU A 83 -5.50 -24.16 -0.47
CA GLU A 83 -6.50 -24.08 0.60
C GLU A 83 -7.69 -23.17 0.22
N THR A 84 -7.46 -22.11 -0.55
CA THR A 84 -8.50 -21.14 -0.94
C THR A 84 -9.32 -21.60 -2.16
N ASN A 85 -8.89 -22.66 -2.85
CA ASN A 85 -9.62 -23.29 -3.96
C ASN A 85 -10.53 -24.46 -3.52
N ARG A 86 -10.93 -24.51 -2.24
CA ARG A 86 -12.14 -25.26 -1.88
C ARG A 86 -13.33 -24.37 -2.18
N PRO A 87 -14.22 -24.74 -3.12
CA PRO A 87 -15.43 -23.99 -3.32
C PRO A 87 -16.21 -24.00 -2.01
N THR A 88 -16.48 -22.81 -1.49
CA THR A 88 -17.56 -22.56 -0.55
C THR A 88 -18.89 -22.75 -1.29
N ASP A 89 -19.14 -23.97 -1.74
CA ASP A 89 -20.46 -24.41 -2.19
C ASP A 89 -21.23 -24.91 -0.97
N ASN A 90 -22.47 -24.48 -0.89
CA ASN A 90 -23.46 -24.71 0.17
C ASN A 90 -23.35 -23.79 1.38
N GLN A 91 -23.81 -22.55 1.21
CA GLN A 91 -24.98 -22.08 1.95
C GLN A 91 -25.60 -20.86 1.24
N GLN A 92 -26.28 -21.12 0.12
CA GLN A 92 -27.34 -20.24 -0.34
C GLN A 92 -28.53 -20.41 0.60
N GLN A 93 -28.94 -19.31 1.22
CA GLN A 93 -30.27 -19.16 1.79
C GLN A 93 -31.28 -19.14 0.63
N GLU A 94 -32.26 -20.03 0.64
CA GLU A 94 -33.54 -19.81 -0.03
C GLU A 94 -34.67 -19.92 0.99
N TYR A 95 -35.52 -18.90 0.98
CA TYR A 95 -36.80 -18.76 1.66
C TYR A 95 -37.90 -19.50 0.86
N GLU A 96 -38.99 -19.87 1.56
CA GLU A 96 -40.37 -20.17 1.07
C GLU A 96 -40.69 -21.49 0.33
N ASN A 97 -41.16 -22.50 1.08
CA ASN A 97 -42.60 -22.79 1.31
C ASN A 97 -42.78 -23.86 2.40
#